data_AF-A0A9Q0TJI2-F1
#
_entry.id   AF-A0A9Q0TJI2-F1
#
_cell.length_a   1.000
_cell.length_b   1.000
_cell.length_c   1.000
_cell.angle_alpha   90.00
_cell.angle_beta   90.00
_cell.angle_gamma   90.00
#
_symmetry.space_group_name_H-M   'P 1'
#
loop_
_entity.id
_entity.type
_entity.pdbx_description
1 polymer ?
#
loop_
_entity_poly.entity_id
_entity_poly.type
_entity_poly.pdbx_seq_one_letter_code
_entity_poly.pdbx_strand_id
1 'polypeptide(L)'
;MPPCKYVHYELDPTPDVSPMAMGAVALPPPKTLKPQRAEYCSEVELGEPQWINCDIRNFKMEILGQFGVIMADPPWDIHMELPYGTMADDEMRNLNVPVLQTDGLIFLWVTGRAMELGRECLELWGYKRVEEIIWVKTNQLQRIIRTGRTGHWLNHSKEHCLVGIKGNPEVNRNIDTDVIVAEVRETSRKPDEMYPLLERISPRTRKLELFARMHNTQAGCPLATSWKECDWLMRVCEQDSRLPTQTLWCSPPLLPGLLQWK
;
A
#
# COMPACT_ATOMS: atom_id res chain seq x y z
N MET A 1 -8.18 -11.58 -37.97
CA MET A 1 -7.55 -11.48 -36.64
C MET A 1 -6.43 -12.51 -36.59
N PRO A 2 -5.15 -12.09 -36.52
CA PRO A 2 -4.04 -13.04 -36.37
C PRO A 2 -3.99 -13.57 -34.92
N PRO A 3 -3.71 -14.86 -34.71
CA PRO A 3 -3.64 -15.43 -33.37
C PRO A 3 -2.32 -15.02 -32.68
N CYS A 4 -2.40 -14.53 -31.44
CA CYS A 4 -1.24 -14.29 -30.59
C CYS A 4 -0.41 -15.57 -30.45
N LYS A 5 0.83 -15.55 -30.92
CA LYS A 5 1.84 -16.57 -30.61
C LYS A 5 2.51 -16.15 -29.30
N TYR A 6 2.28 -16.91 -28.24
CA TYR A 6 3.05 -16.79 -27.02
C TYR A 6 4.48 -17.29 -27.28
N VAL A 7 5.47 -16.44 -27.01
CA VAL A 7 6.89 -16.82 -27.05
C VAL A 7 7.26 -17.29 -25.66
N HIS A 8 7.55 -18.59 -25.53
CA HIS A 8 8.18 -19.14 -24.34
C HIS A 8 9.68 -18.85 -24.40
N TYR A 9 10.22 -18.23 -23.36
CA TYR A 9 11.66 -18.11 -23.17
C TYR A 9 12.08 -19.11 -22.09
N GLU A 10 13.04 -19.96 -22.41
CA GLU A 10 13.81 -20.72 -21.42
C GLU A 10 15.14 -20.01 -21.18
N LEU A 11 15.58 -20.00 -19.92
CA LEU A 11 16.90 -19.48 -19.55
C LEU A 11 17.96 -20.46 -20.08
N ASP A 12 18.81 -19.96 -20.97
CA ASP A 12 19.98 -20.70 -21.43
C ASP A 12 20.94 -20.88 -20.22
N PRO A 13 21.24 -22.11 -19.78
CA PRO A 13 22.12 -22.35 -18.64
C PRO A 13 23.59 -22.10 -18.98
N THR A 14 23.93 -21.76 -20.22
CA THR A 14 25.31 -21.48 -20.61
C THR A 14 25.71 -20.04 -20.24
N PRO A 15 26.78 -19.85 -19.45
CA PRO A 15 27.30 -18.51 -19.20
C PRO A 15 27.86 -17.94 -20.51
N ASP A 16 27.58 -16.68 -20.78
CA ASP A 16 28.00 -15.97 -21.98
C ASP A 16 29.52 -15.69 -21.92
N VAL A 17 30.33 -16.66 -22.34
CA VAL A 17 31.79 -16.53 -22.33
C VAL A 17 32.26 -16.05 -23.70
N SER A 18 32.67 -14.78 -23.76
CA SER A 18 33.30 -14.20 -24.95
C SER A 18 34.59 -14.97 -25.31
N PRO A 19 34.80 -15.41 -26.56
CA PRO A 19 35.92 -16.28 -26.91
C PRO A 19 37.19 -15.47 -27.17
N MET A 20 37.68 -14.71 -26.20
CA MET A 20 39.02 -14.11 -26.25
C MET A 20 39.62 -13.96 -24.85
N ALA A 21 40.39 -14.97 -24.43
CA ALA A 21 41.63 -14.81 -23.65
C ALA A 21 42.19 -16.19 -23.27
N MET A 22 43.07 -16.73 -24.10
CA MET A 22 44.08 -17.68 -23.64
C MET A 22 45.09 -16.90 -22.79
N GLY A 23 45.05 -17.05 -21.48
CA GLY A 23 46.01 -16.42 -20.57
C GLY A 23 45.66 -16.70 -19.11
N ALA A 24 46.54 -17.44 -18.42
CA ALA A 24 46.39 -17.78 -17.01
C ALA A 24 46.26 -16.52 -16.14
N VAL A 25 45.10 -16.34 -15.51
CA VAL A 25 44.88 -15.38 -14.42
C VAL A 25 44.05 -16.07 -13.35
N ALA A 26 44.54 -16.02 -12.12
CA ALA A 26 43.93 -16.62 -10.94
C ALA A 26 42.43 -16.31 -10.86
N LEU A 27 41.64 -17.35 -10.58
CA LEU A 27 40.21 -17.22 -10.31
C LEU A 27 40.01 -16.14 -9.23
N PRO A 28 39.18 -15.10 -9.48
CA PRO A 28 38.79 -14.21 -8.40
C PRO A 28 38.09 -15.04 -7.32
N PRO A 29 38.23 -14.70 -6.02
CA PRO A 29 37.54 -15.41 -4.96
C PRO A 29 36.05 -15.45 -5.30
N PRO A 30 35.36 -16.59 -5.04
CA PRO A 30 33.93 -16.69 -5.31
C PRO A 30 33.27 -15.50 -4.65
N LYS A 31 32.59 -14.67 -5.46
CA LYS A 31 31.75 -13.59 -4.95
C LYS A 31 30.83 -14.26 -3.94
N THR A 32 31.01 -13.93 -2.66
CA THR A 32 30.06 -14.31 -1.62
C THR A 32 28.69 -13.90 -2.13
N LEU A 33 27.86 -14.90 -2.43
CA LEU A 33 26.44 -14.69 -2.70
C LEU A 33 25.94 -13.75 -1.60
N LYS A 34 25.35 -12.63 -2.01
CA LYS A 34 24.85 -11.62 -1.08
C LYS A 34 24.01 -12.34 -0.01
N PRO A 35 24.15 -11.93 1.27
CA PRO A 35 23.43 -12.56 2.35
C PRO A 35 21.93 -12.54 2.04
N GLN A 36 21.32 -13.68 2.33
CA GLN A 36 19.92 -14.06 2.25
C GLN A 36 18.95 -12.89 2.01
N ARG A 37 18.21 -13.01 0.90
CA ARG A 37 16.89 -12.42 0.68
C ARG A 37 16.20 -12.22 2.03
N ALA A 38 15.76 -11.00 2.34
CA ALA A 38 15.15 -10.71 3.63
C ALA A 38 14.12 -11.81 4.00
N GLU A 39 14.21 -12.35 5.22
CA GLU A 39 13.48 -13.57 5.65
C GLU A 39 11.95 -13.50 5.47
N TYR A 40 11.37 -12.32 5.20
CA TYR A 40 9.95 -12.18 4.81
C TYR A 40 9.60 -12.78 3.45
N CYS A 41 10.60 -13.13 2.64
CA CYS A 41 10.44 -13.47 1.22
C CYS A 41 10.51 -14.99 0.95
N SER A 42 10.58 -15.82 2.01
CA SER A 42 10.50 -17.27 1.93
C SER A 42 9.03 -17.73 1.86
N GLU A 43 8.64 -18.30 0.71
CA GLU A 43 7.48 -19.21 0.55
C GLU A 43 6.18 -18.83 1.30
N VAL A 44 5.74 -17.58 1.15
CA VAL A 44 4.47 -17.09 1.67
C VAL A 44 3.33 -17.61 0.74
N GLU A 45 2.73 -18.76 1.09
CA GLU A 45 1.47 -19.33 0.53
C GLU A 45 0.23 -18.37 0.55
N LEU A 46 0.14 -17.39 -0.36
CA LEU A 46 -1.15 -16.85 -0.89
C LEU A 46 -2.41 -16.91 0.01
N GLY A 47 -2.46 -16.24 1.17
CA GLY A 47 -3.63 -16.26 2.06
C GLY A 47 -4.83 -15.43 1.57
N GLU A 48 -6.01 -15.64 2.17
CA GLU A 48 -7.18 -14.80 1.93
C GLU A 48 -6.99 -13.37 2.50
N PRO A 49 -7.62 -12.33 1.92
CA PRO A 49 -7.55 -10.98 2.46
C PRO A 49 -8.07 -10.91 3.91
N GLN A 50 -7.27 -10.35 4.82
CA GLN A 50 -7.68 -10.13 6.22
C GLN A 50 -7.90 -8.63 6.50
N TRP A 51 -8.78 -8.34 7.45
CA TRP A 51 -9.06 -6.98 7.89
C TRP A 51 -9.37 -6.93 9.38
N ILE A 52 -9.03 -5.81 9.99
CA ILE A 52 -9.31 -5.48 11.38
C ILE A 52 -9.97 -4.11 11.38
N ASN A 53 -11.23 -4.05 11.80
CA ASN A 53 -11.89 -2.78 12.09
C ASN A 53 -11.46 -2.34 13.50
N CYS A 54 -10.67 -1.28 13.59
CA CYS A 54 -10.15 -0.79 14.86
C CYS A 54 -9.77 0.69 14.79
N ASP A 55 -9.89 1.40 15.90
CA ASP A 55 -9.30 2.73 15.99
C ASP A 55 -7.77 2.61 16.00
N ILE A 56 -7.16 2.96 14.87
CA ILE A 56 -5.71 2.88 14.64
C ILE A 56 -4.89 3.68 15.66
N ARG A 57 -5.48 4.71 16.29
CA ARG A 57 -4.82 5.53 17.32
C ARG A 57 -4.54 4.73 18.59
N ASN A 58 -5.43 3.80 18.92
CA ASN A 58 -5.37 3.01 20.15
C ASN A 58 -4.96 1.55 19.90
N PHE A 59 -4.82 1.16 18.64
CA PHE A 59 -4.50 -0.19 18.26
C PHE A 59 -3.01 -0.51 18.46
N LYS A 60 -2.72 -1.66 19.09
CA LYS A 60 -1.35 -2.15 19.27
C LYS A 60 -0.81 -2.76 17.99
N MET A 61 -0.23 -1.92 17.14
CA MET A 61 0.35 -2.29 15.83
C MET A 61 1.40 -3.41 15.90
N GLU A 62 2.07 -3.57 17.04
CA GLU A 62 3.09 -4.60 17.28
C GLU A 62 2.58 -6.03 17.05
N ILE A 63 1.29 -6.29 17.27
CA ILE A 63 0.72 -7.64 17.11
C ILE A 63 0.65 -8.09 15.65
N LEU A 64 0.74 -7.16 14.70
CA LEU A 64 0.64 -7.44 13.27
C LEU A 64 1.95 -7.98 12.68
N GLY A 65 3.06 -7.87 13.39
CA GLY A 65 4.38 -8.20 12.86
C GLY A 65 4.90 -7.19 11.85
N GLN A 66 5.80 -7.65 10.96
CA GLN A 66 6.53 -6.81 10.00
C GLN A 66 5.96 -6.94 8.58
N PHE A 67 6.00 -5.83 7.83
CA PHE A 67 5.54 -5.75 6.44
C PHE A 67 6.64 -5.26 5.52
N GLY A 68 6.67 -5.74 4.28
CA GLY A 68 7.62 -5.26 3.27
C GLY A 68 7.13 -3.99 2.56
N VAL A 69 5.81 -3.80 2.50
CA VAL A 69 5.16 -2.63 1.91
C VAL A 69 4.01 -2.17 2.80
N ILE A 70 3.98 -0.88 3.11
CA ILE A 70 2.87 -0.23 3.80
C ILE A 70 2.26 0.81 2.86
N MET A 71 0.94 0.86 2.75
CA MET A 71 0.20 1.93 2.09
C MET A 71 -0.70 2.62 3.12
N ALA A 72 -0.81 3.94 3.08
CA ALA A 72 -1.66 4.69 3.99
C ALA A 72 -2.39 5.81 3.25
N ASP A 73 -3.71 5.90 3.48
CA ASP A 73 -4.56 7.02 3.03
C ASP A 73 -5.22 7.72 4.23
N PRO A 74 -4.43 8.43 5.05
CA PRO A 74 -4.93 8.99 6.29
C PRO A 74 -5.91 10.15 6.08
N PRO A 75 -6.85 10.34 7.02
CA PRO A 75 -7.86 11.40 7.02
C PRO A 75 -7.27 12.74 7.50
N TRP A 76 -6.34 13.32 6.74
CA TRP A 76 -5.64 14.55 7.13
C TRP A 76 -6.60 15.68 7.56
N ASP A 77 -6.27 16.38 8.64
CA ASP A 77 -6.92 17.65 8.95
C ASP A 77 -6.45 18.72 7.97
N ILE A 78 -7.29 18.96 6.96
CA ILE A 78 -7.03 19.97 5.94
C ILE A 78 -7.53 21.38 6.32
N HIS A 79 -7.95 21.59 7.57
CA HIS A 79 -8.57 22.84 8.07
C HIS A 79 -9.77 23.29 7.22
N MET A 80 -10.58 22.34 6.77
CA MET A 80 -11.84 22.59 6.08
C MET A 80 -12.93 21.69 6.68
N GLU A 81 -14.17 22.14 6.63
CA GLU A 81 -15.31 21.31 7.02
C GLU A 81 -15.47 20.16 6.03
N LEU A 82 -15.18 18.95 6.50
CA LEU A 82 -15.30 17.72 5.74
C LEU A 82 -16.49 16.89 6.27
N PRO A 83 -17.18 16.14 5.40
CA PRO A 83 -18.30 15.29 5.80
C PRO A 83 -17.86 14.00 6.53
N TYR A 84 -16.59 13.91 6.94
CA TYR A 84 -15.98 12.78 7.64
C TYR A 84 -15.01 13.28 8.72
N GLY A 85 -14.76 12.44 9.73
CA GLY A 85 -13.81 12.76 10.80
C GLY A 85 -12.38 12.83 10.28
N THR A 86 -11.65 13.85 10.71
CA THR A 86 -10.21 14.03 10.43
C THR A 86 -9.38 13.57 11.63
N MET A 87 -8.11 13.30 11.38
CA MET A 87 -7.12 13.02 12.42
C MET A 87 -6.26 14.26 12.63
N ALA A 88 -6.05 14.64 13.90
CA ALA A 88 -5.25 15.81 14.24
C ALA A 88 -3.77 15.59 13.86
N ASP A 89 -3.05 16.68 13.57
CA ASP A 89 -1.65 16.59 13.16
C ASP A 89 -0.78 15.86 14.20
N ASP A 90 -1.03 16.06 15.49
CA ASP A 90 -0.31 15.38 16.57
C ASP A 90 -0.68 13.90 16.71
N GLU A 91 -1.94 13.53 16.42
CA GLU A 91 -2.33 12.11 16.38
C GLU A 91 -1.59 11.39 15.24
N MET A 92 -1.49 12.03 14.07
CA MET A 92 -0.73 11.49 12.93
C MET A 92 0.76 11.29 13.27
N ARG A 93 1.40 12.28 13.90
CA ARG A 93 2.81 12.18 14.31
C ARG A 93 3.07 11.03 15.28
N ASN A 94 2.12 10.79 16.20
CA ASN A 94 2.24 9.79 17.26
C ASN A 94 1.86 8.35 16.82
N LEU A 95 1.44 8.14 15.57
CA LEU A 95 1.15 6.79 15.07
C LEU A 95 2.40 5.90 15.15
N ASN A 96 2.22 4.69 15.68
CA ASN A 96 3.31 3.76 15.90
C ASN A 96 3.73 2.99 14.62
N VAL A 97 3.75 3.68 13.47
CA VAL A 97 4.17 3.12 12.17
C VAL A 97 5.59 2.53 12.20
N PRO A 98 6.58 3.09 12.94
CA PRO A 98 7.94 2.55 12.96
C PRO A 98 8.06 1.08 13.34
N VAL A 99 7.12 0.53 14.12
CA VAL A 99 7.16 -0.87 14.58
C VAL A 99 6.74 -1.85 13.50
N LEU A 100 6.02 -1.39 12.48
CA LEU A 100 5.44 -2.23 11.43
C LEU A 100 6.47 -2.62 10.36
N GLN A 101 7.64 -1.98 10.34
CA GLN A 101 8.64 -2.20 9.31
C GLN A 101 10.06 -1.88 9.76
N THR A 102 10.96 -2.85 9.61
CA THR A 102 12.41 -2.67 9.71
C THR A 102 13.02 -2.26 8.37
N ASP A 103 12.67 -3.00 7.31
CA ASP A 103 13.17 -2.82 5.95
C ASP A 103 12.00 -2.90 4.96
N GLY A 104 11.80 -1.86 4.14
CA GLY A 104 10.72 -1.86 3.16
C GLY A 104 10.37 -0.50 2.59
N LEU A 105 9.17 -0.40 2.04
CA LEU A 105 8.62 0.81 1.43
C LEU A 105 7.31 1.25 2.08
N ILE A 106 7.09 2.56 2.18
CA ILE A 106 5.80 3.15 2.54
C ILE A 106 5.28 4.03 1.42
N PHE A 107 3.98 3.95 1.15
CA PHE A 107 3.24 4.74 0.17
C PHE A 107 2.20 5.57 0.92
N LEU A 108 2.43 6.87 1.04
CA LEU A 108 1.62 7.78 1.85
C LEU A 108 0.87 8.76 0.95
N TRP A 109 -0.45 8.61 0.86
CA TRP A 109 -1.29 9.57 0.15
C TRP A 109 -1.38 10.90 0.89
N VAL A 110 -1.19 11.98 0.14
CA VAL A 110 -1.16 13.35 0.65
C VAL A 110 -1.91 14.30 -0.30
N THR A 111 -2.51 15.33 0.28
CA THR A 111 -3.26 16.34 -0.46
C THR A 111 -3.16 17.71 0.20
N GLY A 112 -3.06 18.77 -0.62
CA GLY A 112 -3.03 20.16 -0.14
C GLY A 112 -1.96 20.38 0.94
N ARG A 113 -2.38 20.84 2.12
CA ARG A 113 -1.48 21.09 3.26
C ARG A 113 -0.78 19.84 3.80
N ALA A 114 -1.36 18.66 3.56
CA ALA A 114 -0.78 17.41 4.04
C ALA A 114 0.50 17.03 3.30
N MET A 115 0.87 17.76 2.23
CA MET A 115 2.13 17.56 1.52
C MET A 115 3.34 17.79 2.43
N GLU A 116 3.32 18.85 3.24
CA GLU A 116 4.42 19.18 4.16
C GLU A 116 4.36 18.29 5.40
N LEU A 117 3.17 18.14 6.00
CA LEU A 117 2.95 17.26 7.16
C LEU A 117 3.30 15.80 6.86
N GLY A 118 2.93 15.29 5.68
CA GLY A 118 3.25 13.92 5.27
C GLY A 118 4.76 13.70 5.11
N ARG A 119 5.52 14.71 4.68
CA ARG A 119 6.99 14.63 4.65
C ARG A 119 7.57 14.59 6.06
N GLU A 120 7.05 15.42 6.95
CA GLU A 120 7.42 15.42 8.38
C GLU A 120 7.14 14.04 9.02
N CYS A 121 5.94 13.49 8.80
CA CYS A 121 5.57 12.16 9.30
C CYS A 121 6.49 11.06 8.77
N LEU A 122 6.87 11.08 7.49
CA LEU A 122 7.81 10.11 6.93
C LEU A 122 9.16 10.17 7.66
N GLU A 123 9.70 11.37 7.87
CA GLU A 123 10.97 11.55 8.58
C GLU A 123 10.87 11.07 10.04
N LEU A 124 9.80 11.45 10.75
CA LEU A 124 9.53 11.00 12.12
C LEU A 124 9.40 9.48 12.23
N TRP A 125 8.77 8.84 11.25
CA TRP A 125 8.61 7.39 11.23
C TRP A 125 9.89 6.63 10.80
N GLY A 126 10.96 7.36 10.47
CA GLY A 126 12.26 6.80 10.09
C GLY A 126 12.37 6.43 8.61
N TYR A 127 11.54 7.01 7.75
CA TYR A 127 11.57 6.80 6.31
C TYR A 127 12.30 7.96 5.61
N LYS A 128 13.13 7.61 4.64
CA LYS A 128 13.68 8.58 3.69
C LYS A 128 12.76 8.64 2.48
N ARG A 129 12.23 9.82 2.16
CA ARG A 129 11.49 10.03 0.91
C ARG A 129 12.43 9.79 -0.29
N VAL A 130 12.03 8.91 -1.20
CA VAL A 130 12.81 8.56 -2.39
C VAL A 130 12.09 8.90 -3.68
N GLU A 131 10.76 8.77 -3.73
CA GLU A 131 9.96 9.01 -4.93
C GLU A 131 8.65 9.71 -4.57
N GLU A 132 7.94 10.17 -5.59
CA GLU A 132 6.61 10.78 -5.47
C GLU A 132 5.75 10.35 -6.65
N ILE A 133 4.73 9.54 -6.39
CA ILE A 133 3.77 9.12 -7.41
C ILE A 133 2.67 10.17 -7.54
N ILE A 134 2.31 10.51 -8.77
CA ILE A 134 1.17 11.37 -9.07
C ILE A 134 0.05 10.58 -9.72
N TRP A 135 -1.16 10.70 -9.16
CA TRP A 135 -2.37 10.20 -9.80
C TRP A 135 -3.07 11.34 -10.54
N VAL A 136 -3.06 11.27 -11.86
CA VAL A 136 -3.81 12.16 -12.75
C VAL A 136 -5.26 11.68 -12.84
N LYS A 137 -6.18 12.54 -12.43
CA LYS A 137 -7.61 12.26 -12.37
C LYS A 137 -8.26 12.47 -13.73
N THR A 138 -8.71 11.39 -14.35
CA THR A 138 -9.44 11.43 -15.62
C THR A 138 -10.94 11.13 -15.42
N ASN A 139 -11.74 11.53 -16.40
CA ASN A 139 -13.13 11.10 -16.52
C ASN A 139 -13.25 9.85 -17.43
N GLN A 140 -14.47 9.34 -17.62
CA GLN A 140 -14.78 8.22 -18.53
C GLN A 140 -14.26 8.41 -19.97
N LEU A 141 -14.10 9.68 -20.40
CA LEU A 141 -13.58 10.03 -21.73
C LEU A 141 -12.05 10.22 -21.75
N GLN A 142 -11.35 9.79 -20.69
CA GLN A 142 -9.90 9.95 -20.52
C GLN A 142 -9.43 11.41 -20.60
N ARG A 143 -10.29 12.35 -20.23
CA ARG A 143 -9.96 13.78 -20.14
C ARG A 143 -9.70 14.14 -18.69
N ILE A 144 -8.71 15.02 -18.49
CA ILE A 144 -8.39 15.57 -17.18
C ILE A 144 -9.61 16.31 -16.63
N ILE A 145 -9.96 16.03 -15.37
CA ILE A 145 -11.04 16.74 -14.68
C ILE A 145 -10.54 18.14 -14.32
N ARG A 146 -11.07 19.15 -15.01
CA ARG A 146 -10.72 20.58 -14.83
C ARG A 146 -11.81 21.39 -14.14
N THR A 147 -12.95 20.79 -13.86
CA THR A 147 -14.14 21.44 -13.32
C THR A 147 -14.31 21.12 -11.83
N GLY A 148 -14.89 22.06 -11.08
CA GLY A 148 -15.00 21.99 -9.62
C GLY A 148 -13.95 22.88 -8.95
N ARG A 149 -14.36 23.69 -7.96
CA ARG A 149 -13.46 24.52 -7.15
C ARG A 149 -12.71 23.65 -6.16
N THR A 150 -11.80 22.82 -6.66
CA THR A 150 -11.09 21.79 -5.87
C THR A 150 -9.80 22.30 -5.22
N GLY A 151 -9.31 23.48 -5.61
CA GLY A 151 -8.17 24.12 -4.97
C GLY A 151 -8.41 25.62 -4.73
N HIS A 152 -7.61 26.21 -3.85
CA HIS A 152 -7.76 27.61 -3.44
C HIS A 152 -7.35 28.60 -4.54
N TRP A 153 -6.34 28.25 -5.34
CA TRP A 153 -5.78 29.12 -6.39
C TRP A 153 -5.89 28.51 -7.78
N LEU A 154 -5.67 27.20 -7.89
CA LEU A 154 -5.74 26.43 -9.13
C LEU A 154 -6.62 25.19 -8.91
N ASN A 155 -7.27 24.70 -9.97
CA ASN A 155 -8.04 23.46 -9.88
C ASN A 155 -7.09 22.27 -9.68
N HIS A 156 -7.40 21.43 -8.69
CA HIS A 156 -6.64 20.21 -8.41
C HIS A 156 -7.15 19.08 -9.30
N SER A 157 -6.31 18.67 -10.26
CA SER A 157 -6.58 17.54 -11.18
C SER A 157 -5.72 16.31 -10.88
N LYS A 158 -5.00 16.30 -9.76
CA LYS A 158 -4.14 15.20 -9.34
C LYS A 158 -4.09 15.05 -7.83
N GLU A 159 -3.76 13.85 -7.37
CA GLU A 159 -3.35 13.55 -6.00
C GLU A 159 -1.92 13.04 -5.97
N HIS A 160 -1.26 13.20 -4.82
CA HIS A 160 0.14 12.84 -4.61
C HIS A 160 0.24 11.67 -3.64
N CYS A 161 1.19 10.79 -3.89
CA CYS A 161 1.54 9.67 -3.02
C CYS A 161 3.06 9.68 -2.81
N LEU A 162 3.49 10.01 -1.59
CA LEU A 162 4.90 10.03 -1.24
C LEU A 162 5.40 8.60 -1.05
N VAL A 163 6.57 8.30 -1.60
CA VAL A 163 7.22 6.99 -1.43
C VAL A 163 8.42 7.14 -0.51
N GLY A 164 8.37 6.47 0.64
CA GLY A 164 9.44 6.42 1.62
C GLY A 164 10.13 5.06 1.63
N ILE A 165 11.45 5.05 1.76
CA ILE A 165 12.25 3.84 2.00
C ILE A 165 12.74 3.82 3.44
N LYS A 166 12.74 2.64 4.06
CA LYS A 166 13.35 2.41 5.38
C LYS A 166 14.27 1.20 5.28
N GLY A 167 15.45 1.30 5.88
CA GLY A 167 16.46 0.25 5.82
C GLY A 167 17.03 0.05 4.40
N ASN A 168 17.34 -1.20 4.05
CA ASN A 168 17.88 -1.58 2.73
C ASN A 168 17.10 -2.76 2.11
N PRO A 169 15.81 -2.56 1.74
CA PRO A 169 14.98 -3.62 1.21
C PRO A 169 15.38 -4.03 -0.21
N GLU A 170 15.21 -5.31 -0.52
CA GLU A 170 15.31 -5.82 -1.89
C GLU A 170 13.99 -5.55 -2.62
N VAL A 171 14.03 -4.63 -3.59
CA VAL A 171 12.86 -4.21 -4.37
C VAL A 171 13.18 -4.22 -5.87
N ASN A 172 12.18 -4.52 -6.67
CA ASN A 172 12.28 -4.44 -8.13
C ASN A 172 12.16 -2.98 -8.57
N ARG A 173 13.27 -2.38 -8.96
CA ARG A 173 13.34 -0.97 -9.39
C ARG A 173 13.07 -0.85 -10.88
N ASN A 174 12.57 0.31 -11.32
CA ASN A 174 12.47 0.70 -12.73
C ASN A 174 11.51 -0.18 -13.58
N ILE A 175 10.50 -0.80 -12.96
CA ILE A 175 9.43 -1.52 -13.68
C ILE A 175 8.29 -0.56 -14.08
N ASP A 176 7.85 0.27 -13.15
CA ASP A 176 6.72 1.18 -13.30
C ASP A 176 7.16 2.65 -13.33
N THR A 177 6.30 3.50 -13.87
CA THR A 177 6.46 4.96 -13.85
C THR A 177 5.84 5.57 -12.59
N ASP A 178 6.27 6.78 -12.26
CA ASP A 178 5.75 7.62 -11.17
C ASP A 178 4.40 8.30 -11.48
N VAL A 179 3.83 8.07 -12.66
CA VAL A 179 2.53 8.62 -13.06
C VAL A 179 1.49 7.53 -13.19
N ILE A 180 0.37 7.70 -12.50
CA ILE A 180 -0.85 6.89 -12.66
C ILE A 180 -1.91 7.74 -13.33
N VAL A 181 -2.44 7.27 -14.46
CA VAL A 181 -3.58 7.90 -15.14
C VAL A 181 -4.78 6.98 -14.97
N ALA A 182 -5.74 7.38 -14.16
CA ALA A 182 -6.89 6.54 -13.83
C ALA A 182 -8.15 7.38 -13.59
N GLU A 183 -9.30 6.78 -13.89
CA GLU A 183 -10.60 7.41 -13.73
C GLU A 183 -10.95 7.61 -12.25
N VAL A 184 -11.52 8.76 -11.92
CA VAL A 184 -12.09 9.00 -10.59
C VAL A 184 -13.38 8.22 -10.42
N ARG A 185 -13.46 7.44 -9.34
CA ARG A 185 -14.63 6.63 -8.99
C ARG A 185 -15.37 7.24 -7.80
N GLU A 186 -15.70 6.43 -6.79
CA GLU A 186 -16.33 6.91 -5.56
C GLU A 186 -15.45 7.92 -4.81
N THR A 187 -16.09 8.80 -4.03
CA THR A 187 -15.38 9.86 -3.28
C THR A 187 -14.24 9.28 -2.43
N SER A 188 -13.03 9.79 -2.66
CA SER A 188 -11.81 9.41 -1.93
C SER A 188 -11.36 7.96 -2.16
N ARG A 189 -11.91 7.23 -3.14
CA ARG A 189 -11.34 5.97 -3.59
C ARG A 189 -10.09 6.23 -4.44
N LYS A 190 -8.97 5.66 -4.01
CA LYS A 190 -7.70 5.66 -4.73
C LYS A 190 -7.71 4.67 -5.91
N PRO A 191 -6.87 4.86 -6.94
CA PRO A 191 -6.83 3.99 -8.11
C PRO A 191 -6.41 2.56 -7.75
N ASP A 192 -7.15 1.57 -8.26
CA ASP A 192 -6.83 0.15 -8.02
C ASP A 192 -5.49 -0.24 -8.69
N GLU A 193 -5.01 0.56 -9.64
CA GLU A 193 -3.70 0.44 -10.30
C GLU A 193 -2.52 0.48 -9.31
N MET A 194 -2.72 1.01 -8.09
CA MET A 194 -1.73 0.94 -7.03
C MET A 194 -1.40 -0.50 -6.63
N TYR A 195 -2.40 -1.36 -6.41
CA TYR A 195 -2.15 -2.73 -5.92
C TYR A 195 -1.22 -3.55 -6.82
N PRO A 196 -1.43 -3.64 -8.15
CA PRO A 196 -0.52 -4.37 -9.01
C PRO A 196 0.85 -3.69 -9.14
N LEU A 197 0.96 -2.36 -8.97
CA LEU A 197 2.26 -1.67 -8.86
C LEU A 197 3.00 -2.11 -7.59
N LEU A 198 2.33 -2.17 -6.44
CA LEU A 198 2.89 -2.64 -5.17
C LEU A 198 3.31 -4.12 -5.23
N GLU A 199 2.60 -4.95 -5.99
CA GLU A 199 3.00 -6.35 -6.20
C GLU A 199 4.22 -6.48 -7.11
N ARG A 200 4.34 -5.65 -8.16
CA ARG A 200 5.51 -5.67 -9.06
C ARG A 200 6.78 -5.16 -8.36
N ILE A 201 6.68 -4.11 -7.54
CA ILE A 201 7.85 -3.54 -6.82
C ILE A 201 8.37 -4.48 -5.73
N SER A 202 7.48 -5.20 -5.05
CA SER A 202 7.82 -6.08 -3.94
C SER A 202 6.96 -7.37 -4.01
N PRO A 203 7.35 -8.32 -4.87
CA PRO A 203 6.58 -9.53 -5.08
C PRO A 203 6.65 -10.48 -3.88
N ARG A 204 5.55 -11.15 -3.56
CA ARG A 204 5.46 -12.16 -2.49
C ARG A 204 5.88 -11.65 -1.11
N THR A 205 5.63 -10.38 -0.83
CA THR A 205 5.83 -9.76 0.49
C THR A 205 4.50 -9.48 1.14
N ARG A 206 4.49 -9.52 2.48
CA ARG A 206 3.35 -9.06 3.27
C ARG A 206 3.15 -7.57 3.09
N LYS A 207 1.90 -7.17 2.89
CA LYS A 207 1.52 -5.78 2.62
C LYS A 207 0.45 -5.33 3.59
N LEU A 208 0.56 -4.10 4.08
CA LEU A 208 -0.40 -3.50 4.99
C LEU A 208 -0.98 -2.25 4.38
N GLU A 209 -2.29 -2.09 4.50
CA GLU A 209 -2.96 -0.85 4.14
C GLU A 209 -3.64 -0.27 5.38
N LEU A 210 -3.18 0.92 5.76
CA LEU A 210 -3.70 1.73 6.86
C LEU A 210 -4.81 2.65 6.33
N PHE A 211 -5.85 2.86 7.14
CA PHE A 211 -7.01 3.70 6.78
C PHE A 211 -7.78 3.18 5.55
N ALA A 212 -7.79 1.86 5.36
CA ALA A 212 -8.52 1.22 4.27
C ALA A 212 -10.04 1.44 4.42
N ARG A 213 -10.78 1.21 3.35
CA ARG A 213 -12.25 1.12 3.36
C ARG A 213 -12.69 -0.23 2.84
N MET A 214 -13.97 -0.59 3.03
CA MET A 214 -14.48 -1.89 2.59
C MET A 214 -14.37 -2.12 1.08
N HIS A 215 -14.34 -1.08 0.25
CA HIS A 215 -14.10 -1.25 -1.19
C HIS A 215 -12.64 -1.60 -1.52
N ASN A 216 -11.72 -1.52 -0.55
CA ASN A 216 -10.32 -1.92 -0.68
C ASN A 216 -10.14 -3.42 -0.41
N THR A 217 -11.07 -4.07 0.30
CA THR A 217 -11.01 -5.51 0.60
C THR A 217 -11.57 -6.33 -0.57
N GLN A 218 -10.79 -6.56 -1.62
CA GLN A 218 -11.16 -7.54 -2.64
C GLN A 218 -9.98 -8.39 -3.11
N ALA A 219 -10.14 -9.70 -2.98
CA ALA A 219 -9.59 -10.68 -3.92
C ALA A 219 -10.68 -10.89 -4.99
N GLY A 220 -10.58 -10.16 -6.11
CA GLY A 220 -11.50 -10.26 -7.24
C GLY A 220 -12.92 -9.74 -6.96
N CYS A 221 -13.28 -8.58 -7.50
CA CYS A 221 -14.66 -8.05 -7.47
C CYS A 221 -15.63 -9.03 -8.14
N PRO A 222 -16.80 -9.32 -7.54
CA PRO A 222 -17.99 -8.56 -7.94
C PRO A 222 -19.04 -8.35 -6.83
N LEU A 223 -19.61 -7.13 -6.79
CA LEU A 223 -20.87 -6.74 -6.13
C LEU A 223 -20.97 -6.88 -4.59
N ALA A 224 -21.03 -5.75 -3.87
CA ALA A 224 -21.77 -5.67 -2.61
C ALA A 224 -22.26 -4.23 -2.33
N THR A 225 -23.58 -4.12 -2.26
CA THR A 225 -24.42 -2.98 -1.89
C THR A 225 -24.38 -2.65 -0.38
N SER A 226 -24.69 -1.38 -0.07
CA SER A 226 -25.34 -0.86 1.16
C SER A 226 -24.50 -0.39 2.37
N TRP A 227 -24.33 0.94 2.44
CA TRP A 227 -24.42 1.91 3.58
C TRP A 227 -23.61 1.79 4.90
N LYS A 228 -22.95 2.93 5.20
CA LYS A 228 -22.61 3.61 6.49
C LYS A 228 -22.31 2.78 7.76
N GLU A 229 -21.02 2.76 8.13
CA GLU A 229 -20.46 3.41 9.34
C GLU A 229 -18.93 3.43 9.19
N CYS A 230 -18.32 4.60 9.35
CA CYS A 230 -16.86 4.76 9.28
C CYS A 230 -16.30 4.57 10.68
N ASP A 231 -15.46 3.56 10.85
CA ASP A 231 -14.45 3.46 11.91
C ASP A 231 -13.26 2.68 11.31
N TRP A 232 -12.04 3.13 11.60
CA TRP A 232 -10.84 2.92 10.80
C TRP A 232 -10.55 1.43 10.50
N LEU A 233 -10.45 1.06 9.22
CA LEU A 233 -10.10 -0.31 8.81
C LEU A 233 -8.59 -0.40 8.61
N MET A 234 -7.94 -1.35 9.27
CA MET A 234 -6.63 -1.84 8.88
C MET A 234 -6.79 -3.08 8.03
N ARG A 235 -6.30 -3.03 6.79
CA ARG A 235 -6.24 -4.22 5.94
C ARG A 235 -4.85 -4.79 6.03
N VAL A 236 -4.76 -5.90 6.74
CA VAL A 236 -3.54 -6.65 6.93
C VAL A 236 -3.55 -7.75 5.88
N CYS A 237 -2.79 -7.60 4.80
CA CYS A 237 -2.52 -8.74 3.92
C CYS A 237 -1.42 -9.57 4.61
N GLU A 238 -1.83 -10.30 5.65
CA GLU A 238 -0.99 -11.23 6.38
C GLU A 238 -1.33 -12.64 5.96
N GLN A 239 -0.31 -13.47 6.01
CA GLN A 239 -0.44 -14.88 5.91
C GLN A 239 0.28 -15.47 7.11
N ASP A 240 -0.48 -15.77 8.15
CA ASP A 240 -0.03 -16.65 9.23
C ASP A 240 -1.24 -17.47 9.69
N SER A 241 -1.14 -18.78 9.54
CA SER A 241 -2.12 -19.76 10.01
C SER A 241 -2.04 -20.01 11.53
N ARG A 242 -1.27 -19.21 12.27
CA ARG A 242 -1.02 -19.40 13.71
C ARG A 242 -1.44 -18.23 14.60
N LEU A 243 -2.12 -17.20 14.07
CA LEU A 243 -2.80 -16.25 14.95
C LEU A 243 -3.94 -16.99 15.68
N PRO A 244 -3.97 -16.97 17.03
CA PRO A 244 -5.03 -17.63 17.76
C PRO A 244 -6.36 -17.02 17.36
N THR A 245 -7.31 -17.89 17.03
CA THR A 245 -8.72 -17.59 16.79
C THR A 245 -9.31 -17.00 18.08
N GLN A 246 -9.08 -15.71 18.34
CA GLN A 246 -9.72 -15.01 19.44
C GLN A 246 -10.21 -13.64 18.99
N THR A 247 -11.52 -13.63 18.72
CA THR A 247 -12.44 -12.50 18.85
C THR A 247 -12.53 -11.53 17.67
N LEU A 248 -12.71 -12.09 16.47
CA LEU A 248 -13.63 -11.53 15.48
C LEU A 248 -15.04 -11.60 16.06
N TRP A 249 -15.65 -10.51 16.51
CA TRP A 249 -17.11 -10.25 16.56
C TRP A 249 -17.35 -8.88 17.20
N CYS A 250 -17.73 -7.89 16.41
CA CYS A 250 -18.59 -6.79 16.86
C CYS A 250 -19.42 -6.29 15.68
N SER A 251 -20.41 -7.10 15.30
CA SER A 251 -21.70 -6.59 14.83
C SER A 251 -22.74 -7.15 15.80
N PRO A 252 -23.62 -6.31 16.38
CA PRO A 252 -24.70 -6.82 17.22
C PRO A 252 -25.68 -7.61 16.35
N PRO A 253 -26.21 -8.75 16.83
CA PRO A 253 -27.23 -9.47 16.09
C PRO A 253 -28.53 -8.65 16.09
N LEU A 254 -29.05 -8.42 14.89
CA LEU A 254 -30.48 -8.18 14.69
C LEU A 254 -31.24 -9.36 15.29
N LEU A 255 -31.89 -9.19 16.44
CA LEU A 255 -33.10 -9.93 16.77
C LEU A 255 -34.12 -9.06 17.53
N PRO A 256 -35.42 -9.28 17.27
CA PRO A 256 -36.52 -8.41 17.68
C PRO A 256 -37.05 -8.76 19.07
N GLY A 257 -37.50 -7.73 19.80
CA GLY A 257 -38.55 -7.88 20.80
C GLY A 257 -38.11 -8.10 22.25
N LEU A 258 -38.78 -7.33 23.12
CA LEU A 258 -39.02 -7.58 24.55
C LEU A 258 -37.82 -7.60 25.50
N LEU A 259 -37.65 -6.50 26.24
CA LEU A 259 -38.04 -6.42 27.67
C LEU A 259 -37.60 -5.06 28.26
N GLN A 260 -38.59 -4.22 28.59
CA GLN A 260 -38.44 -3.18 29.60
C GLN A 260 -38.11 -3.83 30.93
N TRP A 261 -37.22 -3.26 31.74
CA TRP A 261 -37.38 -3.21 33.21
C TRP A 261 -36.57 -2.04 33.82
N LYS A 262 -37.35 -1.12 34.42
CA LYS A 262 -37.06 -0.04 35.39
C LYS A 262 -36.09 1.08 35.03
#